data_AF-A0A2E6HRU1-F1
#
_entry.id   AF-A0A2E6HRU1-F1
#
_cell.length_a   1.000
_cell.length_b   1.000
_cell.length_c   1.000
_cell.angle_alpha   90.00
_cell.angle_beta   90.00
_cell.angle_gamma   90.00
#
_symmetry.space_group_name_H-M   'P 1'
#
loop_
_entity.id
_entity.type
_entity.pdbx_description
1 polymer ?
#
loop_
_entity_poly.entity_id
_entity_poly.type
_entity_poly.pdbx_seq_one_letter_code
_entity_poly.pdbx_strand_id
1 'polypeptide(L)' 'MVTFPQAVALGFRRYFDFKGRSTRAEFWWWQLFGILVSIFLAIVDVISFGTESSGPLQSLFGLATFIPGLALYVRR' A
#
# COMPACT_ATOMS: atom_id res chain seq x y z
N MET A 1 -3.74 0.17 -20.47
CA MET A 1 -2.48 0.13 -19.69
C MET A 1 -2.67 1.06 -18.51
N VAL A 2 -2.38 0.62 -17.29
CA VAL A 2 -2.59 1.44 -16.08
C VAL A 2 -1.25 2.04 -15.67
N THR A 3 -1.17 3.36 -15.52
CA THR A 3 0.04 4.06 -15.07
C THR A 3 0.13 4.11 -13.56
N PHE A 4 1.34 4.29 -13.02
CA PHE A 4 1.60 4.36 -11.57
C PHE A 4 0.64 5.27 -10.79
N PRO A 5 0.49 6.58 -11.12
CA PRO A 5 -0.41 7.47 -10.39
C PRO A 5 -1.87 7.06 -10.54
N GLN A 6 -2.27 6.49 -11.68
CA GLN A 6 -3.62 5.98 -11.87
C GLN A 6 -3.89 4.77 -10.96
N ALA A 7 -2.92 3.86 -10.81
CA ALA A 7 -3.06 2.69 -9.94
C ALA A 7 -3.19 3.07 -8.45
N VAL A 8 -2.41 4.06 -7.99
CA VAL A 8 -2.51 4.59 -6.62
C VAL A 8 -3.89 5.22 -6.41
N ALA A 9 -4.32 6.09 -7.33
CA ALA A 9 -5.65 6.72 -7.26
C ALA A 9 -6.79 5.68 -7.28
N LEU A 10 -6.64 4.61 -8.08
CA LEU A 10 -7.64 3.54 -8.13
C LEU A 10 -7.69 2.73 -6.85
N GLY A 11 -6.54 2.44 -6.23
CA GLY A 11 -6.45 1.71 -4.98
C GLY A 11 -7.15 2.45 -3.82
N PHE A 12 -6.94 3.77 -3.71
CA PHE A 12 -7.66 4.59 -2.73
C PHE A 12 -9.14 4.78 -3.08
N ARG A 13 -9.50 4.92 -4.37
CA ARG A 13 -10.92 5.02 -4.79
C ARG A 13 -11.69 3.72 -4.58
N ARG A 14 -11.04 2.57 -4.73
CA ARG A 14 -11.65 1.24 -4.68
C ARG A 14 -11.20 0.45 -3.46
N TYR A 15 -10.97 1.16 -2.36
CA TYR A 15 -10.43 0.66 -1.11
C TYR A 15 -11.32 -0.43 -0.48
N PHE A 16 -12.64 -0.28 -0.53
CA PHE A 16 -13.63 -1.25 -0.01
C PHE A 16 -14.44 -1.96 -1.11
N ASP A 17 -14.13 -1.69 -2.36
CA ASP A 17 -14.79 -2.40 -3.44
C ASP A 17 -14.03 -3.72 -3.61
N PHE A 18 -14.75 -4.85 -3.56
CA PHE A 18 -14.19 -6.20 -3.73
C PHE A 18 -14.69 -6.85 -5.03
N LYS A 19 -15.48 -6.11 -5.83
CA LYS A 19 -16.04 -6.60 -7.07
C LYS A 19 -15.23 -6.09 -8.27
N GLY A 20 -15.26 -6.87 -9.35
CA GLY A 20 -14.56 -6.58 -10.59
C GLY A 20 -13.23 -7.33 -10.75
N ARG A 21 -12.55 -7.06 -11.87
CA ARG A 21 -11.27 -7.69 -12.24
C ARG A 21 -10.18 -6.62 -12.25
N SER A 22 -9.16 -6.76 -11.41
CA SER A 22 -7.98 -5.89 -11.49
C SER A 22 -7.03 -6.40 -12.55
N THR A 23 -6.43 -5.48 -13.29
CA THR A 23 -5.38 -5.86 -14.24
C THR A 23 -4.10 -6.24 -13.50
N ARG A 24 -3.30 -7.17 -14.06
CA ARG A 24 -2.00 -7.57 -13.46
C ARG A 24 -1.09 -6.34 -13.20
N ALA A 25 -1.18 -5.32 -14.05
CA ALA A 25 -0.43 -4.08 -13.90
C ALA A 25 -0.83 -3.28 -12.64
N GLU A 26 -2.13 -3.17 -12.32
CA GLU A 26 -2.58 -2.50 -11.09
C GLU A 26 -2.03 -3.16 -9.83
N PHE A 27 -2.03 -4.50 -9.79
CA PHE A 27 -1.51 -5.22 -8.65
C PHE A 27 -0.01 -4.92 -8.42
N TRP A 28 0.79 -4.96 -9.49
CA TRP A 28 2.22 -4.67 -9.40
C TRP A 28 2.50 -3.21 -9.03
N TRP A 29 1.72 -2.25 -9.55
CA TRP A 29 1.87 -0.85 -9.18
C TRP A 29 1.47 -0.59 -7.73
N TRP A 30 0.43 -1.24 -7.23
CA TRP A 30 0.06 -1.17 -5.81
C TRP A 30 1.15 -1.76 -4.91
N GLN A 31 1.73 -2.89 -5.30
CA GLN A 31 2.82 -3.50 -4.56
C GLN A 31 4.06 -2.60 -4.53
N LEU A 32 4.40 -1.97 -5.66
CA LEU A 32 5.50 -1.00 -5.73
C LEU A 32 5.23 0.21 -4.83
N PHE A 33 4.00 0.73 -4.82
CA PHE A 33 3.59 1.80 -3.90
C PHE A 33 3.77 1.38 -2.44
N GLY A 34 3.30 0.19 -2.07
CA GLY A 34 3.48 -0.35 -0.72
C GLY A 34 4.96 -0.47 -0.31
N ILE A 35 5.83 -0.92 -1.22
CA ILE A 35 7.28 -1.01 -0.98
C ILE A 35 7.87 0.39 -0.76
N LEU A 36 7.56 1.35 -1.63
CA LEU A 36 8.07 2.72 -1.53
C LEU A 36 7.66 3.38 -0.21
N VAL A 37 6.39 3.22 0.18
CA VAL A 37 5.91 3.80 1.44
C VAL A 37 6.51 3.08 2.65
N SER A 38 6.71 1.75 2.57
CA SER A 38 7.38 1.01 3.65
C SER A 38 8.83 1.47 3.85
N ILE A 39 9.57 1.72 2.77
CA ILE A 39 10.93 2.30 2.85
C ILE A 39 10.87 3.71 3.45
N PHE A 40 9.94 4.55 2.99
CA PHE A 40 9.78 5.90 3.53
C PHE A 40 9.46 5.89 5.03
N LEU A 41 8.54 5.03 5.46
CA LEU A 41 8.18 4.88 6.87
C LEU A 41 9.33 4.35 7.71
N ALA A 42 10.11 3.39 7.20
CA ALA A 42 11.31 2.90 7.90
C ALA A 42 12.32 4.03 8.15
N ILE A 43 12.53 4.91 7.16
CA ILE A 43 13.40 6.09 7.31
C ILE A 43 12.82 7.05 8.35
N VAL A 44 11.51 7.35 8.27
CA VAL A 44 10.84 8.25 9.20
C VAL A 44 10.85 7.73 10.64
N ASP A 45 10.65 6.43 10.85
CA ASP A 45 10.67 5.78 12.16
C ASP A 45 12.08 5.86 12.77
N VAL A 46 13.13 5.59 11.98
CA VAL A 46 14.52 5.72 12.45
C VAL A 46 14.86 7.18 12.84
N ILE A 47 14.40 8.16 12.05
CA ILE A 47 14.66 9.58 12.33
C ILE A 47 13.85 10.08 13.54
N SER A 48 12.59 9.65 13.70
CA SER A 48 11.65 10.24 14.67
C SER A 48 11.66 9.52 16.02
N PHE A 49 11.80 8.19 16.02
CA PHE A 49 11.63 7.35 17.21
C PHE A 49 12.90 6.58 17.60
N GLY A 50 13.95 6.61 16.77
CA GLY A 50 15.19 5.86 17.00
C GLY A 50 15.03 4.35 16.79
N THR A 51 16.15 3.62 16.73
CA THR A 51 16.20 2.18 16.42
C THR A 51 15.57 1.27 17.48
N GLU A 52 15.28 1.80 18.67
CA GLU A 52 14.83 1.04 19.85
C GLU A 52 13.29 0.92 19.91
N SER A 53 12.57 1.81 19.24
CA SER A 53 11.11 1.86 19.24
C SER A 53 10.56 1.08 18.05
N SER A 54 9.72 0.07 18.32
CA SER A 54 8.95 -0.62 17.28
C SER A 54 8.12 0.41 16.50
N GLY A 55 8.53 0.72 15.26
CA GLY A 55 7.94 1.76 14.42
C GLY A 55 6.40 1.74 14.40
N PRO A 56 5.73 2.61 15.18
CA PRO A 56 4.28 2.57 15.28
C PRO A 56 3.63 3.05 13.97
N LEU A 57 4.32 3.91 13.22
CA LEU A 57 3.90 4.40 11.91
C LEU A 57 3.88 3.28 10.87
N GLN A 58 4.91 2.43 10.84
CA GLN A 58 4.93 1.27 9.96
C GLN A 58 3.79 0.29 10.28
N SER A 59 3.50 0.09 11.56
CA SER A 59 2.41 -0.80 12.01
C SER A 59 1.03 -0.25 11.62
N LEU A 60 0.79 1.04 11.82
CA LEU A 60 -0.43 1.75 11.39
C LEU A 60 -0.61 1.71 9.87
N PHE A 61 0.48 1.91 9.13
CA PHE A 61 0.45 1.85 7.67
C PHE A 61 0.17 0.43 7.17
N GLY A 62 0.74 -0.59 7.81
CA GLY A 62 0.42 -1.99 7.53
C GLY A 62 -1.07 -2.27 7.66
N LEU A 63 -1.71 -1.79 8.73
CA LEU A 63 -3.16 -1.89 8.92
C LEU A 63 -3.95 -1.12 7.85
N ALA A 64 -3.53 0.09 7.51
CA ALA A 64 -4.16 0.91 6.47
C ALA A 64 -4.00 0.33 5.06
N THR A 65 -2.91 -0.38 4.77
CA THR A 65 -2.71 -1.02 3.46
C THR A 65 -3.21 -2.46 3.40
N PHE A 66 -3.54 -3.07 4.54
CA PHE A 66 -4.06 -4.42 4.62
C PHE A 66 -5.36 -4.58 3.84
N ILE A 67 -6.34 -3.68 4.05
CA ILE A 67 -7.66 -3.72 3.39
C ILE A 67 -7.55 -3.60 1.85
N PRO A 68 -6.89 -2.57 1.28
CA PRO A 68 -6.76 -2.45 -0.16
C PRO A 68 -5.86 -3.55 -0.76
N GLY A 69 -4.87 -4.04 -0.01
CA GLY A 69 -4.10 -5.24 -0.39
C GLY A 69 -5.00 -6.46 -0.52
N LEU A 70 -5.89 -6.68 0.45
CA LEU A 70 -6.90 -7.75 0.42
C LEU A 70 -7.89 -7.58 -0.74
N ALA A 71 -8.39 -6.37 -0.96
CA ALA A 71 -9.28 -6.08 -2.08
C ALA A 71 -8.62 -6.40 -3.43
N LEU A 72 -7.34 -6.07 -3.60
CA LEU A 72 -6.56 -6.44 -4.78
C LEU A 72 -6.22 -7.93 -4.82
N TYR A 73 -6.11 -8.64 -3.68
CA TYR A 73 -6.02 -10.12 -3.62
C TYR A 73 -7.28 -10.81 -4.13
N VAL A 74 -8.45 -10.30 -3.76
CA VAL A 74 -9.75 -10.89 -4.14
C VAL A 74 -10.08 -10.67 -5.62
N ARG A 75 -9.59 -9.59 -6.23
CA ARG A 75 -9.94 -9.16 -7.61
C ARG A 75 -9.04 -9.71 -8.74
N ARG A 76 -8.06 -10.54 -8.43
CA ARG A 76 -7.04 -11.02 -9.39
C ARG A 76 -7.61 -12.03 -10.36
#